data_AF-A0A5C7MU90-F1
#
_entry.id   AF-A0A5C7MU90-F1
#
_cell.length_a   1.000
_cell.length_b   1.000
_cell.length_c   1.000
_cell.angle_alpha   90.00
_cell.angle_beta   90.00
_cell.angle_gamma   90.00
#
_symmetry.space_group_name_H-M   'P 1'
#
loop_
_entity.id
_entity.type
_entity.pdbx_description
1 polymer ?
#
loop_
_entity_poly.entity_id
_entity_poly.type
_entity_poly.pdbx_seq_one_letter_code
_entity_poly.pdbx_strand_id
1 'polypeptide(L)'
;MKRIGTVVLRYVLIHIKSPARLLDLFFWPVMELFVWGFFSLYLAKLDLGIAGRLTLTLVNALVFWDILYRSQQSLSLAFMEELWTRNVVNLLISPLRHVEWVLGAYIYGLIKTGIIVGLLLGLATLFYAFSVGALGFYLIPMSFNLLLFGYGVGLFTTGLLLRWGHAAEALIWAIPFLIQPFSAIFYPLSVYPGWLKPLVLLLPSTHVMESMRGLIDTGTYD
;
A
#
# COMPACT_ATOMS: atom_id res chain seq x y z
N MET A 1 22.84 -14.23 -3.86
CA MET A 1 21.47 -14.62 -4.28
C MET A 1 20.86 -15.78 -3.50
N LYS A 2 21.58 -16.89 -3.23
CA LYS A 2 21.01 -18.05 -2.49
C LYS A 2 20.37 -17.67 -1.13
N ARG A 3 21.00 -16.79 -0.35
CA ARG A 3 20.53 -16.35 0.99
C ARG A 3 19.24 -15.52 0.94
N ILE A 4 19.17 -14.55 0.02
CA ILE A 4 17.96 -13.74 -0.20
C ILE A 4 16.79 -14.64 -0.62
N GLY A 5 17.04 -15.61 -1.52
CA GLY A 5 16.03 -16.59 -1.92
C GLY A 5 15.53 -17.44 -0.76
N THR A 6 16.39 -17.82 0.20
CA THR A 6 15.98 -18.53 1.42
C THR A 6 15.06 -17.69 2.30
N VAL A 7 15.35 -16.39 2.47
CA VAL A 7 14.49 -15.47 3.22
C VAL A 7 13.11 -15.35 2.57
N VAL A 8 13.07 -15.15 1.25
CA VAL A 8 11.81 -15.10 0.49
C VAL A 8 11.02 -16.40 0.65
N LEU A 9 11.66 -17.56 0.43
CA LEU A 9 11.03 -18.86 0.55
C LEU A 9 10.44 -19.08 1.95
N ARG A 10 11.14 -18.66 3.01
CA ARG A 10 10.64 -18.76 4.38
C ARG A 10 9.34 -17.97 4.53
N TYR A 11 9.30 -16.70 4.14
CA TYR A 11 8.08 -15.89 4.28
C TYR A 11 6.90 -16.44 3.44
N VAL A 12 7.19 -16.94 2.24
CA VAL A 12 6.20 -17.63 1.40
C VAL A 12 5.63 -18.86 2.11
N LEU A 13 6.50 -19.74 2.62
CA LEU A 13 6.07 -20.97 3.29
C LEU A 13 5.26 -20.68 4.55
N ILE A 14 5.62 -19.66 5.31
CA ILE A 14 4.88 -19.30 6.51
C ILE A 14 3.45 -18.86 6.19
N HIS A 15 3.26 -18.07 5.13
CA HIS A 15 1.92 -17.64 4.72
C HIS A 15 1.11 -18.82 4.14
N ILE A 16 1.69 -19.60 3.22
CA ILE A 16 0.98 -20.70 2.56
C ILE A 16 0.56 -21.79 3.55
N LYS A 17 1.38 -22.07 4.57
CA LYS A 17 1.09 -23.10 5.58
C LYS A 17 0.05 -22.67 6.62
N SER A 18 -0.33 -21.39 6.65
CA SER A 18 -1.32 -20.88 7.59
C SER A 18 -2.55 -20.37 6.84
N PRO A 19 -3.65 -21.15 6.77
CA PRO A 19 -4.86 -20.73 6.07
C PRO A 19 -5.45 -19.45 6.65
N ALA A 20 -5.32 -19.23 7.96
CA ALA A 20 -5.72 -17.99 8.61
C ALA A 20 -4.96 -16.77 8.05
N ARG A 21 -3.65 -16.88 7.82
CA ARG A 21 -2.84 -15.79 7.26
C ARG A 21 -3.13 -15.54 5.78
N LEU A 22 -3.40 -16.60 5.02
CA LEU A 22 -3.85 -16.44 3.63
C LEU A 22 -5.21 -15.74 3.57
N LEU A 23 -6.14 -16.11 4.44
CA LEU A 23 -7.43 -15.44 4.50
C LEU A 23 -7.25 -13.98 4.88
N ASP A 24 -6.55 -13.70 5.98
CA ASP A 24 -6.30 -12.33 6.47
C ASP A 24 -5.64 -11.45 5.39
N LEU A 25 -4.71 -12.03 4.62
CA LEU A 25 -4.00 -11.36 3.53
C LEU A 25 -4.93 -10.78 2.46
N PHE A 26 -5.95 -11.54 2.05
CA PHE A 26 -6.89 -11.13 1.00
C PHE A 26 -8.14 -10.46 1.56
N PHE A 27 -8.57 -10.87 2.75
CA PHE A 27 -9.81 -10.44 3.36
C PHE A 27 -9.84 -8.92 3.54
N TRP A 28 -8.83 -8.33 4.17
CA TRP A 28 -8.80 -6.88 4.40
C TRP A 28 -8.88 -6.06 3.10
N PRO A 29 -7.97 -6.23 2.12
CA PRO A 29 -8.03 -5.44 0.88
C PRO A 29 -9.33 -5.66 0.09
N VAL A 30 -9.85 -6.90 0.04
CA VAL A 30 -11.09 -7.19 -0.67
C VAL A 30 -12.30 -6.55 0.02
N MET A 31 -12.37 -6.63 1.35
CA MET A 31 -13.45 -6.00 2.11
C MET A 31 -13.38 -4.47 2.04
N GLU A 32 -12.19 -3.89 2.08
CA GLU A 32 -11.99 -2.45 1.88
C GLU A 32 -12.46 -2.00 0.49
N LEU A 33 -12.10 -2.74 -0.55
CA LEU A 33 -12.58 -2.49 -1.90
C LEU A 33 -14.10 -2.59 -2.00
N PHE A 34 -14.74 -3.58 -1.35
CA PHE A 34 -16.19 -3.69 -1.37
C PHE A 34 -16.87 -2.53 -0.66
N VAL A 35 -16.44 -2.19 0.56
CA VAL A 35 -17.03 -1.09 1.33
C VAL A 35 -16.97 0.21 0.54
N TRP A 36 -15.79 0.56 0.05
CA TRP A 36 -15.60 1.82 -0.63
C TRP A 36 -16.07 1.82 -2.09
N GLY A 37 -16.01 0.67 -2.77
CA GLY A 37 -16.53 0.51 -4.12
C GLY A 37 -18.06 0.57 -4.15
N PHE A 38 -18.76 -0.03 -3.18
CA PHE A 38 -20.21 0.16 -3.08
C PHE A 38 -20.58 1.58 -2.62
N PHE A 39 -19.79 2.18 -1.73
CA PHE A 39 -19.98 3.58 -1.35
C PHE A 39 -19.83 4.51 -2.56
N SER A 40 -18.84 4.27 -3.41
CA SER A 40 -18.63 5.05 -4.61
C SER A 40 -19.77 4.88 -5.62
N LEU A 41 -20.35 3.68 -5.75
CA LEU A 41 -21.57 3.46 -6.55
C LEU A 41 -22.82 4.12 -5.95
N TYR A 42 -22.93 4.18 -4.63
CA TYR A 42 -24.01 4.91 -3.97
C TYR A 42 -23.94 6.41 -4.29
N LEU A 43 -22.74 6.99 -4.21
CA LEU A 43 -22.50 8.39 -4.61
C LEU A 43 -22.82 8.61 -6.09
N ALA A 44 -22.51 7.65 -6.98
CA ALA A 44 -22.83 7.70 -8.40
C ALA A 44 -24.34 7.91 -8.66
N LYS A 45 -25.19 7.29 -7.84
CA LYS A 45 -26.65 7.30 -7.98
C LYS A 45 -27.34 8.55 -7.43
N LEU A 46 -26.64 9.38 -6.65
CA LEU A 46 -27.17 10.61 -6.06
C LEU A 46 -27.34 11.77 -7.07
N ASP A 47 -27.09 11.52 -8.36
CA ASP A 47 -27.33 12.42 -9.50
C ASP A 47 -26.75 13.84 -9.35
N LEU A 48 -25.60 13.95 -8.68
CA LEU A 48 -24.91 15.23 -8.44
C LEU A 48 -24.16 15.76 -9.69
N GLY A 49 -24.38 15.22 -10.89
CA GLY A 49 -23.68 15.61 -12.15
C GLY A 49 -22.17 15.33 -12.20
N ILE A 50 -21.53 15.15 -11.04
CA ILE A 50 -20.09 14.88 -10.82
C ILE A 50 -19.87 13.41 -10.39
N ALA A 51 -20.97 12.68 -10.21
CA ALA A 51 -21.05 11.44 -9.47
C ALA A 51 -20.18 10.32 -10.08
N GLY A 52 -20.24 10.13 -11.41
CA GLY A 52 -19.41 9.12 -12.09
C GLY A 52 -17.90 9.39 -12.01
N ARG A 53 -17.47 10.65 -12.01
CA ARG A 53 -16.05 11.03 -11.89
C ARG A 53 -15.52 10.81 -10.48
N LEU A 54 -16.34 11.16 -9.49
CA LEU A 54 -16.02 10.94 -8.08
C LEU A 54 -15.86 9.44 -7.78
N THR A 55 -16.74 8.61 -8.35
CA THR A 55 -16.69 7.15 -8.21
C THR A 55 -15.37 6.58 -8.74
N LEU A 56 -14.99 6.94 -9.96
CA LEU A 56 -13.74 6.49 -10.57
C LEU A 56 -12.52 6.97 -9.79
N THR A 57 -12.51 8.24 -9.39
CA THR A 57 -11.40 8.83 -8.62
C THR A 57 -11.19 8.11 -7.29
N LEU A 58 -12.28 7.81 -6.56
CA LEU A 58 -12.19 7.13 -5.27
C LEU A 58 -11.67 5.70 -5.40
N VAL A 59 -12.18 4.92 -6.36
CA VAL A 59 -11.73 3.53 -6.56
C VAL A 59 -10.25 3.49 -6.95
N ASN A 60 -9.79 4.37 -7.84
CA ASN A 60 -8.38 4.45 -8.19
C ASN A 60 -7.51 4.85 -7.00
N ALA A 61 -7.92 5.90 -6.27
CA ALA A 61 -7.19 6.39 -5.11
C ALA A 61 -7.02 5.30 -4.04
N LEU A 62 -8.02 4.43 -3.87
CA LEU A 62 -7.95 3.29 -2.96
C LEU A 62 -6.99 2.20 -3.43
N VAL A 63 -6.96 1.88 -4.72
CA VAL A 63 -5.99 0.92 -5.27
C VAL A 63 -4.56 1.43 -5.07
N PHE A 64 -4.31 2.71 -5.37
CA PHE A 64 -3.00 3.33 -5.13
C PHE A 64 -2.65 3.40 -3.65
N TRP A 65 -3.62 3.72 -2.79
CA TRP A 65 -3.41 3.70 -1.34
C TRP A 65 -3.05 2.31 -0.81
N ASP A 66 -3.72 1.26 -1.30
CA ASP A 66 -3.42 -0.12 -0.92
C ASP A 66 -1.97 -0.48 -1.29
N ILE A 67 -1.46 -0.04 -2.45
CA ILE A 67 -0.05 -0.25 -2.83
C ILE A 67 0.93 0.32 -1.79
N LEU A 68 0.73 1.57 -1.38
CA LEU A 68 1.55 2.22 -0.35
C LEU A 68 1.42 1.49 0.99
N TYR A 69 0.20 1.15 1.37
CA TYR A 69 -0.09 0.50 2.64
C TYR A 69 0.54 -0.91 2.73
N ARG A 70 0.38 -1.73 1.69
CA ARG A 70 0.93 -3.10 1.62
C ARG A 70 2.45 -3.11 1.55
N SER A 71 3.05 -2.17 0.81
CA SER A 71 4.51 -2.05 0.74
C SER A 71 5.10 -1.67 2.09
N GLN A 72 4.53 -0.69 2.80
CA GLN A 72 4.93 -0.35 4.16
C GLN A 72 4.82 -1.55 5.11
N GLN A 73 3.69 -2.26 5.07
CA GLN A 73 3.45 -3.42 5.94
C GLN A 73 4.36 -4.60 5.65
N SER A 74 4.80 -4.80 4.40
CA SER A 74 5.62 -5.96 4.04
C SER A 74 6.93 -6.05 4.82
N LEU A 75 7.53 -4.92 5.16
CA LEU A 75 8.77 -4.89 5.93
C LEU A 75 8.50 -4.88 7.43
N SER A 76 7.56 -4.05 7.88
CA SER A 76 7.29 -3.89 9.32
C SER A 76 6.67 -5.15 9.93
N LEU A 77 5.73 -5.81 9.24
CA LEU A 77 5.17 -7.08 9.70
C LEU A 77 6.18 -8.23 9.59
N ALA A 78 7.05 -8.24 8.57
CA ALA A 78 8.12 -9.23 8.48
C ALA A 78 9.06 -9.13 9.68
N PHE A 79 9.42 -7.92 10.10
CA PHE A 79 10.20 -7.71 11.33
C PHE A 79 9.42 -8.12 12.58
N MET A 80 8.15 -7.71 12.66
CA MET A 80 7.29 -8.01 13.80
C MET A 80 7.12 -9.52 13.99
N GLU A 81 7.06 -10.26 12.89
CA GLU A 81 7.04 -11.72 12.90
C GLU A 81 8.31 -12.33 13.52
N GLU A 82 9.49 -11.76 13.26
CA GLU A 82 10.72 -12.21 13.92
C GLU A 82 10.68 -11.93 15.43
N LEU A 83 10.06 -10.82 15.85
CA LEU A 83 9.85 -10.51 17.27
C LEU A 83 8.87 -11.51 17.91
N TRP A 84 7.71 -11.74 17.29
CA TRP A 84 6.70 -12.68 17.81
C TRP A 84 7.22 -14.11 17.93
N THR A 85 8.03 -14.54 16.95
CA THR A 85 8.64 -15.88 16.96
C THR A 85 9.91 -15.97 17.80
N ARG A 86 10.32 -14.87 18.46
CA ARG A 86 11.58 -14.74 19.21
C ARG A 86 12.81 -15.17 18.41
N ASN A 87 12.75 -15.01 17.10
CA ASN A 87 13.77 -15.48 16.16
C ASN A 87 14.83 -14.40 15.84
N VAL A 88 14.69 -13.19 16.40
CA VAL A 88 15.64 -12.08 16.21
C VAL A 88 17.07 -12.48 16.57
N VAL A 89 17.27 -13.21 17.68
CA VAL A 89 18.60 -13.65 18.12
C VAL A 89 19.24 -14.60 17.11
N ASN A 90 18.47 -15.54 16.56
CA ASN A 90 18.94 -16.46 15.52
C ASN A 90 19.31 -15.70 14.24
N LEU A 91 18.55 -14.65 13.90
CA LEU A 91 18.84 -13.80 12.76
C LEU A 91 20.20 -13.09 12.92
N LEU A 92 20.48 -12.58 14.12
CA LEU A 92 21.72 -11.87 14.46
C LEU A 92 22.97 -12.78 14.52
N ILE A 93 22.81 -14.05 14.91
CA ILE A 93 23.91 -15.03 14.98
C ILE A 93 24.16 -15.67 13.61
N SER A 94 23.16 -15.67 12.72
CA SER A 94 23.31 -16.19 11.36
C SER A 94 24.30 -15.34 10.54
N PRO A 95 25.00 -15.92 9.53
CA PRO A 95 25.90 -15.16 8.66
C PRO A 95 25.15 -14.26 7.66
N LEU A 96 23.88 -13.96 7.90
CA LEU A 96 22.99 -13.20 7.04
C LEU A 96 23.13 -11.71 7.32
N ARG A 97 23.47 -10.92 6.30
CA ARG A 97 23.60 -9.46 6.47
C ARG A 97 22.22 -8.83 6.59
N HIS A 98 22.09 -7.75 7.37
CA HIS A 98 20.82 -7.01 7.51
C HIS A 98 20.26 -6.56 6.15
N VAL A 99 21.12 -6.15 5.22
CA VAL A 99 20.71 -5.77 3.86
C VAL A 99 20.12 -6.96 3.09
N GLU A 100 20.66 -8.18 3.26
CA GLU A 100 20.11 -9.38 2.62
C GLU A 100 18.72 -9.73 3.16
N TRP A 101 18.49 -9.51 4.46
CA TRP A 101 17.18 -9.70 5.08
C TRP A 101 16.17 -8.67 4.56
N VAL A 102 16.53 -7.39 4.57
CA VAL A 102 15.66 -6.29 4.06
C VAL A 102 15.31 -6.53 2.59
N LEU A 103 16.29 -6.87 1.75
CA LEU A 103 16.04 -7.18 0.34
C LEU A 103 15.13 -8.39 0.17
N GLY A 104 15.28 -9.44 1.00
CA GLY A 104 14.39 -10.59 0.98
C GLY A 104 12.95 -10.22 1.36
N ALA A 105 12.78 -9.41 2.39
CA ALA A 105 11.48 -8.89 2.81
C ALA A 105 10.83 -8.02 1.71
N TYR A 106 11.61 -7.17 1.03
CA TYR A 106 11.13 -6.36 -0.08
C TYR A 106 10.73 -7.18 -1.31
N ILE A 107 11.51 -8.18 -1.70
CA ILE A 107 11.16 -9.03 -2.83
C ILE A 107 9.88 -9.81 -2.51
N TYR A 108 9.77 -10.35 -1.30
CA TYR A 108 8.55 -11.01 -0.84
C TYR A 108 7.35 -10.04 -0.82
N GLY A 109 7.55 -8.83 -0.30
CA GLY A 109 6.56 -7.76 -0.27
C GLY A 109 6.08 -7.35 -1.66
N LEU A 110 6.99 -7.28 -2.64
CA LEU A 110 6.67 -6.97 -4.03
C LEU A 110 5.79 -8.05 -4.66
N ILE A 111 6.14 -9.33 -4.46
CA ILE A 111 5.34 -10.47 -4.95
C ILE A 111 3.94 -10.43 -4.32
N LYS A 112 3.87 -10.28 -3.00
CA LYS A 112 2.62 -10.21 -2.24
C LYS A 112 1.74 -9.04 -2.70
N THR A 113 2.32 -7.84 -2.83
CA THR A 113 1.61 -6.63 -3.27
C THR A 113 1.13 -6.78 -4.71
N GLY A 114 1.94 -7.34 -5.62
CA GLY A 114 1.54 -7.59 -6.99
C GLY A 114 0.34 -8.54 -7.11
N ILE A 115 0.30 -9.60 -6.30
CA ILE A 115 -0.85 -10.53 -6.27
C ILE A 115 -2.11 -9.82 -5.77
N ILE A 116 -2.01 -9.05 -4.67
CA ILE A 116 -3.15 -8.31 -4.11
C ILE A 116 -3.66 -7.27 -5.10
N VAL A 117 -2.78 -6.45 -5.67
CA VAL A 117 -3.15 -5.43 -6.66
C VAL A 117 -3.79 -6.06 -7.89
N GLY A 118 -3.23 -7.16 -8.40
CA GLY A 118 -3.81 -7.90 -9.52
C GLY A 118 -5.23 -8.39 -9.22
N LEU A 119 -5.45 -8.93 -8.01
CA LEU A 119 -6.78 -9.33 -7.55
C LEU A 119 -7.74 -8.13 -7.45
N LEU A 120 -7.30 -7.04 -6.82
CA LEU A 120 -8.13 -5.83 -6.64
C LEU A 120 -8.49 -5.20 -7.98
N LEU A 121 -7.55 -5.12 -8.93
CA LEU A 121 -7.82 -4.65 -10.28
C LEU A 121 -8.84 -5.55 -10.99
N GLY A 122 -8.71 -6.88 -10.86
CA GLY A 122 -9.68 -7.83 -11.44
C GLY A 122 -11.08 -7.72 -10.84
N LEU A 123 -11.18 -7.49 -9.52
CA LEU A 123 -12.47 -7.26 -8.87
C LEU A 123 -13.05 -5.90 -9.24
N ALA A 124 -12.20 -4.87 -9.34
CA ALA A 124 -12.64 -3.52 -9.68
C ALA A 124 -13.16 -3.43 -11.13
N THR A 125 -12.51 -4.11 -12.08
CA THR A 125 -12.98 -4.19 -13.47
C THR A 125 -14.32 -4.92 -13.55
N LEU A 126 -14.50 -6.00 -12.79
CA LEU A 126 -15.73 -6.81 -12.78
C LEU A 126 -16.93 -6.09 -12.15
N PHE A 127 -16.75 -5.47 -10.98
CA PHE A 127 -17.88 -4.94 -10.20
C PHE A 127 -18.14 -3.45 -10.40
N TYR A 128 -17.13 -2.67 -10.81
CA TYR A 128 -17.22 -1.20 -10.86
C TYR A 128 -17.00 -0.62 -12.26
N ALA A 129 -17.03 -1.46 -13.31
CA ALA A 129 -16.76 -1.09 -14.70
C ALA A 129 -15.45 -0.29 -14.86
N PHE A 130 -14.47 -0.60 -14.02
CA PHE A 130 -13.19 0.09 -13.99
C PHE A 130 -12.40 -0.17 -15.28
N SER A 131 -11.98 0.88 -15.98
CA SER A 131 -11.11 0.75 -17.16
C SER A 131 -9.65 1.08 -16.80
N VAL A 132 -8.84 0.03 -16.67
CA VAL A 132 -7.37 0.16 -16.53
C VAL A 132 -6.76 0.90 -17.72
N GLY A 133 -7.44 0.86 -18.88
CA GLY A 133 -6.98 1.47 -20.13
C GLY A 133 -6.80 2.99 -20.07
N ALA A 134 -7.51 3.71 -19.18
CA ALA A 134 -7.37 5.16 -19.05
C ALA A 134 -6.08 5.59 -18.33
N LEU A 135 -5.64 4.82 -17.32
CA LEU A 135 -4.35 5.04 -16.65
C LEU A 135 -3.17 4.44 -17.44
N GLY A 136 -3.43 3.39 -18.22
CA GLY A 136 -2.49 2.83 -19.20
C GLY A 136 -1.08 2.62 -18.64
N PHE A 137 -0.09 3.18 -19.34
CA PHE A 137 1.32 3.08 -18.99
C PHE A 137 1.69 3.84 -17.69
N TYR A 138 0.95 4.89 -17.33
CA TYR A 138 1.24 5.74 -16.17
C TYR A 138 1.02 5.04 -14.83
N LEU A 139 0.24 3.95 -14.81
CA LEU A 139 0.03 3.15 -13.61
C LEU A 139 1.35 2.57 -13.07
N ILE A 140 2.30 2.22 -13.96
CA ILE A 140 3.59 1.62 -13.58
C ILE A 140 4.46 2.61 -12.79
N PRO A 141 4.83 3.81 -13.30
CA PRO A 141 5.67 4.74 -12.57
C PRO A 141 4.99 5.26 -11.29
N MET A 142 3.66 5.48 -11.32
CA MET A 142 2.89 5.87 -10.13
C MET A 142 2.94 4.81 -9.03
N SER A 143 2.68 3.55 -9.40
CA SER A 143 2.75 2.43 -8.45
C SER A 143 4.17 2.25 -7.92
N PHE A 144 5.18 2.39 -8.78
CA PHE A 144 6.58 2.29 -8.37
C PHE A 144 7.00 3.38 -7.39
N ASN A 145 6.55 4.62 -7.60
CA ASN A 145 6.78 5.73 -6.67
C ASN A 145 6.19 5.42 -5.28
N LEU A 146 4.93 4.95 -5.24
CA LEU A 146 4.26 4.57 -3.99
C LEU A 146 4.91 3.36 -3.31
N LEU A 147 5.37 2.37 -4.08
CA LEU A 147 6.12 1.22 -3.56
C LEU A 147 7.40 1.67 -2.86
N LEU A 148 8.19 2.56 -3.50
CA LEU A 148 9.41 3.09 -2.90
C LEU A 148 9.13 3.93 -1.65
N PHE A 149 8.11 4.78 -1.71
CA PHE A 149 7.71 5.59 -0.57
C PHE A 149 7.23 4.71 0.60
N GLY A 150 6.35 3.74 0.33
CA GLY A 150 5.87 2.79 1.32
C GLY A 150 7.00 1.95 1.93
N TYR A 151 7.98 1.50 1.15
CA TYR A 151 9.19 0.85 1.68
C TYR A 151 10.02 1.77 2.58
N GLY A 152 10.16 3.05 2.22
CA GLY A 152 10.81 4.05 3.08
C GLY A 152 10.10 4.20 4.43
N VAL A 153 8.77 4.32 4.40
CA VAL A 153 7.95 4.37 5.62
C VAL A 153 8.06 3.05 6.39
N GLY A 154 8.08 1.90 5.71
CA GLY A 154 8.25 0.59 6.33
C GLY A 154 9.58 0.46 7.07
N LEU A 155 10.67 0.96 6.48
CA LEU A 155 11.99 1.00 7.14
C LEU A 155 11.96 1.88 8.38
N PHE A 156 11.36 3.07 8.26
CA PHE A 156 11.22 3.99 9.37
C PHE A 156 10.45 3.33 10.53
N THR A 157 9.28 2.75 10.25
CA THR A 157 8.47 2.02 11.24
C THR A 157 9.24 0.86 11.86
N THR A 158 9.94 0.06 11.06
CA THR A 158 10.78 -1.05 11.55
C THR A 158 11.90 -0.56 12.47
N GLY A 159 12.49 0.62 12.21
CA GLY A 159 13.44 1.26 13.11
C GLY A 159 12.85 1.61 14.47
N LEU A 160 11.58 2.04 14.52
CA LEU A 160 10.87 2.29 15.77
C LEU A 160 10.55 0.96 16.49
N LEU A 161 10.14 -0.08 15.76
CA LEU A 161 9.93 -1.41 16.32
C LEU A 161 11.21 -2.00 16.92
N LEU A 162 12.37 -1.77 16.31
CA LEU A 162 13.67 -2.18 16.87
C LEU A 162 13.96 -1.50 18.21
N ARG A 163 13.54 -0.25 18.38
CA ARG A 163 13.78 0.54 19.60
C ARG A 163 12.85 0.16 20.75
N TRP A 164 11.58 -0.07 20.47
CA TRP A 164 10.54 -0.27 21.51
C TRP A 164 9.90 -1.66 21.52
N GLY A 165 10.29 -2.54 20.59
CA GLY A 165 9.82 -3.92 20.52
C GLY A 165 8.30 -4.03 20.37
N HIS A 166 7.69 -4.95 21.12
CA HIS A 166 6.24 -5.19 21.09
C HIS A 166 5.40 -3.98 21.51
N ALA A 167 5.93 -3.08 22.34
CA ALA A 167 5.18 -1.88 22.75
C ALA A 167 4.88 -0.94 21.56
N ALA A 168 5.67 -1.02 20.48
CA ALA A 168 5.50 -0.22 19.28
C ALA A 168 4.73 -0.95 18.17
N GLU A 169 4.17 -2.13 18.41
CA GLU A 169 3.42 -2.91 17.40
C GLU A 169 2.33 -2.05 16.72
N ALA A 170 1.61 -1.25 17.51
CA ALA A 170 0.57 -0.34 17.00
C ALA A 170 1.06 0.64 15.92
N LEU A 171 2.36 0.97 15.88
CA LEU A 171 2.94 1.89 14.90
C LEU A 171 2.89 1.34 13.47
N ILE A 172 2.78 0.01 13.30
CA ILE A 172 2.65 -0.63 11.99
C ILE A 172 1.41 -0.10 11.25
N TRP A 173 0.31 0.13 11.98
CA TRP A 173 -0.92 0.66 11.40
C TRP A 173 -1.04 2.18 11.60
N ALA A 174 -0.57 2.71 12.73
CA ALA A 174 -0.73 4.13 13.06
C ALA A 174 0.03 5.06 12.11
N ILE A 175 1.22 4.66 11.63
CA ILE A 175 2.03 5.53 10.75
C ILE A 175 1.39 5.71 9.37
N PRO A 176 0.98 4.65 8.64
CA PRO A 176 0.21 4.84 7.41
C PRO A 176 -1.07 5.63 7.64
N PHE A 177 -1.77 5.38 8.75
CA PHE A 177 -2.99 6.11 9.09
C PHE A 177 -2.75 7.59 9.36
N LEU A 178 -1.59 7.94 9.93
CA LEU A 178 -1.16 9.33 10.11
C LEU A 178 -0.83 10.00 8.76
N ILE A 179 -0.29 9.24 7.79
CA ILE A 179 0.05 9.75 6.45
C ILE A 179 -1.21 9.95 5.60
N GLN A 180 -2.20 9.05 5.73
CA GLN A 180 -3.43 9.03 4.96
C GLN A 180 -4.13 10.40 4.78
N PRO A 181 -4.40 11.18 5.84
CA PRO A 181 -5.09 12.47 5.73
C PRO A 181 -4.24 13.57 5.07
N PHE A 182 -2.95 13.35 4.83
CA PHE A 182 -2.08 14.31 4.15
C PHE A 182 -1.73 13.86 2.72
N SER A 183 -2.16 12.67 2.29
CA SER A 183 -1.87 12.12 0.96
C SER A 183 -2.87 12.52 -0.12
N ALA A 184 -3.86 13.36 0.19
CA ALA A 184 -4.90 13.79 -0.76
C ALA A 184 -5.57 12.61 -1.47
N ILE A 185 -6.02 11.58 -0.73
CA ILE A 185 -6.58 10.34 -1.32
C ILE A 185 -8.05 10.53 -1.69
N PHE A 186 -8.83 11.08 -0.76
CA PHE A 186 -10.28 11.23 -0.94
C PHE A 186 -10.68 12.60 -1.49
N TYR A 187 -9.81 13.59 -1.36
CA TYR A 187 -10.06 14.99 -1.71
C TYR A 187 -8.83 15.61 -2.36
N PRO A 188 -9.02 16.61 -3.24
CA PRO A 188 -7.93 17.25 -3.97
C PRO A 188 -7.06 18.14 -3.08
N LEU A 189 -5.85 18.42 -3.54
CA LEU A 189 -4.89 19.30 -2.87
C LEU A 189 -5.44 20.72 -2.59
N SER A 190 -6.42 21.17 -3.38
CA SER A 190 -7.04 22.49 -3.24
C SER A 190 -7.75 22.71 -1.89
N VAL A 191 -8.18 21.63 -1.21
CA VAL A 191 -8.92 21.68 0.06
C VAL A 191 -8.03 22.07 1.24
N TYR A 192 -6.72 21.79 1.19
CA TYR A 192 -5.84 22.08 2.31
C TYR A 192 -5.62 23.60 2.49
N PRO A 193 -5.52 24.08 3.73
CA PRO A 193 -5.20 25.49 4.00
C PRO A 193 -3.79 25.82 3.49
N GLY A 194 -3.57 27.09 3.11
CA GLY A 194 -2.33 27.51 2.44
C GLY A 194 -1.04 27.17 3.20
N TRP A 195 -1.07 27.17 4.54
CA TRP A 195 0.08 26.80 5.37
C TRP A 195 0.40 25.30 5.38
N LEU A 196 -0.60 24.45 5.12
CA LEU A 196 -0.46 22.99 5.15
C LEU A 196 -0.07 22.41 3.77
N LYS A 197 -0.39 23.11 2.68
CA LYS A 197 -0.04 22.70 1.32
C LYS A 197 1.44 22.36 1.13
N PRO A 198 2.42 23.15 1.62
CA PRO A 198 3.84 22.80 1.46
C PRO A 198 4.20 21.46 2.10
N LEU A 199 3.63 21.14 3.27
CA LEU A 199 3.90 19.88 3.97
C LEU A 199 3.29 18.68 3.24
N VAL A 200 2.05 18.84 2.75
CA VAL A 200 1.35 17.84 1.95
C VAL A 200 2.09 17.55 0.64
N LEU A 201 2.69 18.58 0.02
CA LEU A 201 3.50 18.47 -1.20
C LEU A 201 4.87 17.79 -0.98
N LEU A 202 5.34 17.61 0.26
CA LEU A 202 6.55 16.82 0.52
C LEU A 202 6.31 15.32 0.37
N LEU A 203 5.05 14.87 0.45
CA LEU A 203 4.70 13.46 0.39
C LEU A 203 4.63 13.00 -1.07
N PRO A 204 5.41 11.99 -1.49
CA PRO A 204 5.34 11.45 -2.85
C PRO A 204 3.94 10.94 -3.20
N SER A 205 3.20 10.45 -2.20
CA SER A 205 1.81 10.00 -2.37
C SER A 205 0.89 11.10 -2.89
N THR A 206 1.08 12.35 -2.47
CA THR A 206 0.23 13.48 -2.88
C THR A 206 0.33 13.72 -4.38
N HIS A 207 1.56 13.71 -4.91
CA HIS A 207 1.81 13.88 -6.34
C HIS A 207 1.14 12.77 -7.14
N VAL A 208 1.26 11.52 -6.71
CA VAL A 208 0.62 10.39 -7.41
C VAL A 208 -0.91 10.52 -7.43
N MET A 209 -1.52 10.95 -6.32
CA MET A 209 -2.98 11.11 -6.26
C MET A 209 -3.48 12.28 -7.12
N GLU A 210 -2.75 13.40 -7.16
CA GLU A 210 -3.11 14.55 -8.01
C GLU A 210 -2.87 14.25 -9.49
N SER A 211 -1.75 13.63 -9.87
CA SER A 211 -1.51 13.22 -11.26
C SER A 211 -2.55 12.19 -11.73
N MET A 212 -2.98 11.29 -10.84
CA MET A 212 -4.06 10.34 -11.14
C MET A 212 -5.40 11.07 -11.41
N ARG A 213 -5.74 12.08 -10.61
CA ARG A 213 -6.92 12.91 -10.86
C ARG A 213 -6.80 13.66 -12.20
N GLY A 214 -5.66 14.28 -12.45
CA GLY A 214 -5.38 14.97 -13.71
C GLY A 214 -5.57 14.06 -14.93
N LEU A 215 -5.06 12.83 -14.88
CA LEU A 215 -5.24 11.84 -15.95
C LEU A 215 -6.72 11.47 -16.18
N ILE A 216 -7.50 11.32 -15.11
CA ILE A 216 -8.94 11.02 -15.22
C ILE A 216 -9.71 12.20 -15.82
N ASP A 217 -9.31 13.44 -15.49
CA ASP A 217 -10.00 14.66 -15.92
C ASP A 217 -9.60 15.14 -17.32
N THR A 218 -8.32 15.02 -17.68
CA THR A 218 -7.73 15.63 -18.89
C THR A 218 -7.01 14.65 -19.82
N GLY A 219 -6.70 13.43 -19.35
CA GLY A 219 -5.91 12.45 -20.11
C GLY A 219 -4.41 12.78 -20.19
N THR A 220 -3.94 13.81 -19.48
CA THR A 220 -2.53 14.25 -19.47
C THR A 220 -1.90 14.11 -18.08
N TYR A 221 -0.60 13.79 -18.06
CA TYR A 221 0.21 13.62 -16.85
C TYR A 221 1.00 14.92 -16.58
N ASP A 222 0.80 15.53 -15.42
CA ASP A 222 1.60 16.65 -14.88
C ASP A 222 2.33 16.21 -13.59
#